data_AF-A0A350WPH5-F1
#
_entry.id   AF-A0A350WPH5-F1
#
_cell.length_a   1.000
_cell.length_b   1.000
_cell.length_c   1.000
_cell.angle_alpha   90.00
_cell.angle_beta   90.00
_cell.angle_gamma   90.00
#
_symmetry.space_group_name_H-M   'P 1'
#
loop_
_entity.id
_entity.type
_entity.pdbx_description
1 polymer ?
#
loop_
_entity_poly.entity_id
_entity_poly.type
_entity_poly.pdbx_seq_one_letter_code
_entity_poly.pdbx_strand_id
1 'polypeptide(L)'
;MLSTIAHEWIHNYLTLRPLGILYNQSPELRTMNETTASIAGDEIGALVIEKFYPELKASASPPTLSLISLPTDRPNPGDFPRPPFDFRAQMHETRLNVDALLAEGKIEEAEAYMEQRRQIFLDNRYLIRKLNQAYFAFYGAYADVPGGAAGEDPVGPAVRTLRSQSQSLVDFVNRISWMWKFEQLQRAVEQP
;
A
#
# COMPACT_ATOMS: atom_id res chain seq x y z
N MET A 1 -6.43 -5.04 -12.04
CA MET A 1 -7.30 -4.09 -12.77
C MET A 1 -8.65 -3.91 -12.07
N LEU A 2 -9.43 -4.98 -11.83
CA LEU A 2 -10.72 -4.86 -11.13
C LEU A 2 -10.57 -4.35 -9.69
N SER A 3 -9.58 -4.82 -8.93
CA SER A 3 -9.31 -4.29 -7.58
C SER A 3 -9.00 -2.79 -7.60
N THR A 4 -8.23 -2.33 -8.59
CA THR A 4 -7.91 -0.90 -8.77
C THR A 4 -9.16 -0.09 -9.09
N ILE A 5 -10.01 -0.55 -10.00
CA ILE A 5 -11.27 0.14 -10.31
C ILE A 5 -12.16 0.23 -9.06
N ALA A 6 -12.26 -0.87 -8.31
CA ALA A 6 -13.05 -0.90 -7.07
C ALA A 6 -12.45 0.00 -5.98
N HIS A 7 -11.11 0.06 -5.85
CA HIS A 7 -10.40 0.99 -4.95
C HIS A 7 -10.81 2.44 -5.22
N GLU A 8 -10.74 2.89 -6.48
CA GLU A 8 -11.16 4.25 -6.85
C GLU A 8 -12.65 4.50 -6.62
N TRP A 9 -13.51 3.49 -6.83
CA TRP A 9 -14.93 3.59 -6.50
C TRP A 9 -15.19 3.74 -5.01
N ILE A 10 -14.37 3.13 -4.15
CA ILE A 10 -14.46 3.31 -2.70
C ILE A 10 -14.06 4.72 -2.30
N HIS A 11 -13.04 5.33 -2.93
CA HIS A 11 -12.75 6.75 -2.71
C HIS A 11 -13.92 7.64 -3.11
N ASN A 12 -14.57 7.37 -4.25
CA ASN A 12 -15.78 8.09 -4.66
C ASN A 12 -16.90 7.96 -3.62
N TYR A 13 -17.12 6.76 -3.08
CA TYR A 13 -18.08 6.53 -2.00
C TYR A 13 -17.73 7.30 -0.72
N LEU A 14 -16.46 7.31 -0.33
CA LEU A 14 -15.96 7.98 0.87
C LEU A 14 -15.93 9.51 0.72
N THR A 15 -15.89 10.05 -0.50
CA THR A 15 -15.69 11.49 -0.78
C THR A 15 -16.62 12.41 0.02
N LEU A 16 -17.87 11.99 0.26
CA LEU A 16 -18.88 12.77 1.00
C LEU A 16 -19.09 12.26 2.43
N ARG A 17 -18.18 11.44 2.96
CA ARG A 17 -18.21 10.91 4.32
C ARG A 17 -17.05 11.52 5.12
N PRO A 18 -17.14 11.57 6.46
CA PRO A 18 -16.10 12.20 7.28
C PRO A 18 -14.68 11.73 6.93
N LEU A 19 -14.47 10.43 6.72
CA LEU A 19 -13.16 9.87 6.38
C LEU A 19 -12.62 10.36 5.02
N GLY A 20 -13.48 10.64 4.03
CA GLY A 20 -13.06 11.19 2.73
C GLY A 20 -12.92 12.70 2.73
N ILE A 21 -13.83 13.42 3.41
CA ILE A 21 -13.76 14.89 3.54
C ILE A 21 -12.44 15.30 4.20
N LEU A 22 -11.99 14.51 5.19
CA LEU A 22 -10.79 14.80 5.98
C LEU A 22 -9.55 14.03 5.51
N TYR A 23 -9.58 13.48 4.29
CA TYR A 23 -8.51 12.65 3.72
C TYR A 23 -7.12 13.29 3.84
N ASN A 24 -7.01 14.60 3.60
CA ASN A 24 -5.75 15.34 3.65
C ASN A 24 -5.50 16.04 5.01
N GLN A 25 -6.33 15.79 6.03
CA GLN A 25 -6.21 16.49 7.31
C GLN A 25 -5.08 15.93 8.18
N SER A 26 -4.79 14.64 8.11
CA SER A 26 -3.64 14.03 8.79
C SER A 26 -3.12 12.79 8.05
N PRO A 27 -1.84 12.40 8.25
CA PRO A 27 -1.29 11.17 7.70
C PRO A 27 -2.10 9.93 8.08
N GLU A 28 -2.60 9.86 9.31
CA GLU A 28 -3.38 8.73 9.82
C GLU A 28 -4.73 8.61 9.10
N LEU A 29 -5.44 9.73 8.90
CA LEU A 29 -6.71 9.73 8.16
C LEU A 29 -6.53 9.36 6.69
N ARG A 30 -5.42 9.77 6.10
CA ARG A 30 -5.02 9.33 4.77
C ARG A 30 -4.80 7.82 4.73
N THR A 31 -3.99 7.28 5.65
CA THR A 31 -3.74 5.84 5.76
C THR A 31 -5.03 5.06 6.01
N MET A 32 -5.92 5.53 6.89
CA MET A 32 -7.23 4.92 7.13
C MET A 32 -8.07 4.82 5.85
N ASN A 33 -8.11 5.89 5.06
CA ASN A 33 -8.86 5.95 3.82
C ASN A 33 -8.27 5.02 2.74
N GLU A 34 -6.96 5.09 2.52
CA GLU A 34 -6.24 4.23 1.55
C GLU A 34 -6.37 2.75 1.89
N THR A 35 -6.12 2.36 3.15
CA THR A 35 -6.27 0.96 3.57
C THR A 35 -7.73 0.49 3.45
N THR A 36 -8.71 1.35 3.71
CA THR A 36 -10.14 1.03 3.47
C THR A 36 -10.40 0.75 1.99
N ALA A 37 -9.90 1.62 1.10
CA ALA A 37 -10.06 1.50 -0.34
C ALA A 37 -9.36 0.25 -0.90
N SER A 38 -8.18 -0.09 -0.39
CA SER A 38 -7.44 -1.28 -0.81
C SER A 38 -8.14 -2.58 -0.37
N ILE A 39 -8.56 -2.67 0.90
CA ILE A 39 -9.30 -3.84 1.41
C ILE A 39 -10.60 -4.06 0.62
N ALA A 40 -11.42 -3.01 0.48
CA ALA A 40 -12.68 -3.12 -0.23
C ALA A 40 -12.48 -3.34 -1.73
N GLY A 41 -11.43 -2.73 -2.32
CA GLY A 41 -11.04 -2.94 -3.70
C GLY A 41 -10.71 -4.39 -4.00
N ASP A 42 -9.88 -5.02 -3.17
CA ASP A 42 -9.48 -6.41 -3.32
C ASP A 42 -10.66 -7.38 -3.15
N GLU A 43 -11.48 -7.19 -2.10
CA GLU A 43 -12.65 -8.04 -1.87
C GLU A 43 -13.68 -7.92 -2.99
N ILE A 44 -14.02 -6.70 -3.42
CA ILE A 44 -14.97 -6.49 -4.53
C ILE A 44 -14.39 -7.02 -5.84
N GLY A 45 -13.10 -6.78 -6.10
CA GLY A 45 -12.42 -7.30 -7.29
C GLY A 45 -12.50 -8.82 -7.38
N ALA A 46 -12.24 -9.52 -6.28
CA ALA A 46 -12.36 -10.97 -6.18
C ALA A 46 -13.80 -11.46 -6.41
N LEU A 47 -14.79 -10.81 -5.78
CA LEU A 47 -16.21 -11.14 -5.93
C LEU A 47 -16.72 -10.91 -7.36
N VAL A 48 -16.24 -9.87 -8.05
CA VAL A 48 -16.60 -9.59 -9.45
C VAL A 48 -16.05 -10.67 -10.38
N ILE A 49 -14.79 -11.09 -10.19
CA ILE A 49 -14.20 -12.21 -10.95
C ILE A 49 -15.01 -13.48 -10.71
N GLU A 50 -15.29 -13.79 -9.45
CA GLU A 50 -16.08 -14.97 -9.09
C GLU A 50 -17.46 -15.00 -9.75
N LYS A 51 -18.15 -13.86 -9.76
CA LYS A 51 -19.54 -13.79 -10.19
C LYS A 51 -19.71 -13.66 -11.71
N PHE A 52 -18.84 -12.88 -12.36
CA PHE A 52 -19.02 -12.47 -13.75
C PHE A 52 -17.96 -13.01 -14.71
N TYR A 53 -16.82 -13.46 -14.19
CA TYR A 53 -15.71 -13.99 -14.99
C TYR A 53 -15.15 -15.29 -14.39
N PRO A 54 -15.99 -16.30 -14.08
CA PRO A 54 -15.54 -17.53 -13.43
C PRO A 54 -14.52 -18.31 -14.28
N GLU A 55 -14.51 -18.13 -15.60
CA GLU A 55 -13.50 -18.68 -16.50
C GLU A 55 -12.08 -18.17 -16.19
N LEU A 56 -11.95 -16.95 -15.66
CA LEU A 56 -10.67 -16.39 -15.25
C LEU A 56 -10.16 -16.97 -13.93
N LYS A 57 -11.02 -17.58 -13.09
CA LYS A 57 -10.58 -18.30 -11.87
C LYS A 57 -9.67 -19.49 -12.20
N ALA A 58 -9.94 -20.21 -13.30
CA ALA A 58 -9.17 -21.41 -13.67
C ALA A 58 -7.78 -21.08 -14.25
N SER A 59 -7.61 -19.88 -14.82
CA SER A 59 -6.31 -19.37 -15.30
C SER A 59 -5.58 -18.53 -14.26
N ALA A 60 -6.20 -18.24 -13.11
CA ALA A 60 -5.62 -17.51 -12.00
C ALA A 60 -4.84 -18.44 -11.05
N SER A 61 -3.82 -19.15 -11.55
CA SER A 61 -2.58 -19.18 -10.77
C SER A 61 -2.15 -17.72 -10.66
N PRO A 62 -2.00 -17.14 -9.46
CA PRO A 62 -1.89 -15.70 -9.34
C PRO A 62 -0.66 -15.24 -10.13
N PRO A 63 -0.81 -14.41 -11.19
CA PRO A 63 0.26 -13.50 -11.48
C PRO A 63 0.21 -12.54 -10.29
N THR A 64 1.18 -12.65 -9.38
CA THR A 64 1.49 -11.65 -8.37
C THR A 64 1.86 -10.37 -9.10
N LEU A 65 0.86 -9.67 -9.64
CA LEU A 65 0.97 -8.32 -10.15
C LEU A 65 0.92 -7.39 -8.94
N SER A 66 1.99 -7.44 -8.15
CA SER A 66 2.45 -6.26 -7.44
C SER A 66 2.69 -5.20 -8.51
N LEU A 67 2.04 -4.04 -8.40
CA LEU A 67 2.20 -2.92 -9.33
C LEU A 67 3.59 -2.28 -9.19
N ILE A 68 4.67 -3.04 -9.41
CA ILE A 68 5.99 -2.60 -9.88
C ILE A 68 6.61 -3.73 -10.70
N SER A 69 5.99 -4.07 -11.84
CA SER A 69 6.66 -4.85 -12.89
C SER A 69 5.84 -4.79 -14.17
N LEU A 70 6.31 -4.03 -15.16
CA LEU A 70 6.04 -4.33 -16.56
C LEU A 70 7.07 -5.38 -16.99
N PRO A 71 6.69 -6.60 -17.40
CA PRO A 71 7.60 -7.55 -17.99
C PRO A 71 7.75 -7.24 -19.49
N THR A 72 8.98 -6.96 -19.92
CA THR A 72 9.37 -7.13 -21.33
C THR A 72 10.30 -8.32 -21.43
N ASP A 73 9.85 -9.36 -22.12
CA ASP A 73 10.58 -10.58 -22.46
C ASP A 73 12.00 -10.29 -22.96
N ARG A 74 13.01 -10.84 -22.26
CA ARG A 74 14.30 -11.29 -22.81
C ARG A 74 14.85 -12.49 -22.01
N PRO A 75 15.53 -13.46 -22.64
CA PRO A 75 15.97 -14.71 -21.99
C PRO A 75 17.19 -14.53 -21.06
N ASN A 76 17.32 -15.48 -20.12
CA ASN A 76 18.19 -15.52 -18.95
C ASN A 76 19.68 -15.80 -19.27
N PRO A 77 20.62 -15.35 -18.43
CA PRO A 77 21.58 -16.31 -17.86
C PRO A 77 21.92 -16.02 -16.38
N GLY A 78 21.74 -17.01 -15.51
CA GLY A 78 22.29 -16.97 -14.15
C GLY A 78 21.52 -17.77 -13.11
N ASP A 79 21.55 -19.10 -13.21
CA ASP A 79 21.12 -20.02 -12.16
C ASP A 79 22.04 -19.92 -10.93
N PHE A 80 21.69 -19.02 -10.01
CA PHE A 80 22.07 -19.12 -8.60
C PHE A 80 20.88 -18.64 -7.76
N PRO A 81 20.51 -19.33 -6.67
CA PRO A 81 19.48 -18.84 -5.76
C PRO A 81 20.04 -17.61 -5.04
N ARG A 82 19.85 -16.43 -5.62
CA ARG A 82 20.00 -15.18 -4.88
C ARG A 82 18.86 -15.15 -3.85
N PRO A 83 19.13 -14.82 -2.57
CA PRO A 83 18.06 -14.62 -1.62
C PRO A 83 17.03 -13.65 -2.22
N PRO A 84 15.72 -13.90 -2.06
CA PRO A 84 14.71 -13.07 -2.68
C PRO A 84 14.91 -11.62 -2.23
N PHE A 85 15.09 -10.72 -3.19
CA PHE A 85 15.16 -9.29 -2.91
C PHE A 85 13.79 -8.84 -2.41
N ASP A 86 13.68 -8.65 -1.09
CA ASP A 86 12.46 -8.15 -0.46
C ASP A 86 12.35 -6.64 -0.70
N PHE A 87 11.55 -6.29 -1.72
CA PHE A 87 11.29 -4.92 -2.10
C PHE A 87 10.85 -4.06 -0.91
N ARG A 88 10.04 -4.58 0.00
CA ARG A 88 9.47 -3.82 1.13
C ARG A 88 10.55 -3.51 2.15
N ALA A 89 11.32 -4.51 2.56
CA ALA A 89 12.44 -4.33 3.47
C ALA A 89 13.46 -3.33 2.90
N GLN A 90 13.74 -3.43 1.60
CA GLN A 90 14.69 -2.55 0.92
C GLN A 90 14.17 -1.10 0.78
N MET A 91 12.86 -0.92 0.60
CA MET A 91 12.24 0.41 0.60
C MET A 91 12.18 1.03 2.01
N HIS A 92 11.94 0.22 3.04
CA HIS A 92 11.98 0.64 4.44
C HIS A 92 13.38 1.13 4.84
N GLU A 93 14.41 0.32 4.58
CA GLU A 93 15.81 0.69 4.81
C GLU A 93 16.18 1.99 4.07
N THR A 94 15.74 2.12 2.81
CA THR A 94 16.01 3.33 2.03
C THR A 94 15.39 4.55 2.71
N ARG A 95 14.16 4.46 3.22
CA ARG A 95 13.50 5.58 3.89
C ARG A 95 14.20 5.99 5.17
N LEU A 96 14.52 5.04 6.05
CA LEU A 96 15.18 5.36 7.33
C LEU A 96 16.48 6.14 7.13
N ASN A 97 17.31 5.70 6.17
CA ASN A 97 18.57 6.36 5.87
C ASN A 97 18.37 7.75 5.24
N VAL A 98 17.38 7.88 4.35
CA VAL A 98 17.02 9.18 3.76
C VAL A 98 16.54 10.16 4.83
N ASP A 99 15.65 9.72 5.73
CA ASP A 99 15.10 10.56 6.80
C ASP A 99 16.21 11.01 7.76
N ALA A 100 17.16 10.14 8.08
CA ALA A 100 18.33 10.48 8.89
C ALA A 100 19.24 11.53 8.21
N LEU A 101 19.57 11.32 6.93
CA LEU A 101 20.37 12.27 6.15
C LEU A 101 19.68 13.64 6.05
N LEU A 102 18.37 13.66 5.82
CA LEU A 102 17.60 14.90 5.77
C LEU A 102 17.54 15.61 7.12
N ALA A 103 17.39 14.89 8.23
CA ALA A 103 17.37 15.46 9.58
C ALA A 103 18.69 16.15 9.92
N GLU A 104 19.81 15.67 9.37
CA GLU A 104 21.14 16.27 9.48
C GLU A 104 21.38 17.40 8.46
N GLY A 105 20.40 17.72 7.60
CA GLY A 105 20.52 18.75 6.55
C GLY A 105 21.33 18.32 5.33
N LYS A 106 21.64 17.02 5.20
CA LYS A 106 22.49 16.44 4.13
C LYS A 106 21.68 16.11 2.88
N ILE A 107 21.17 17.15 2.21
CA ILE A 107 20.25 17.02 1.08
C ILE A 107 20.90 16.27 -0.10
N GLU A 108 22.10 16.68 -0.51
CA GLU A 108 22.80 16.09 -1.67
C GLU A 108 23.11 14.60 -1.44
N GLU A 109 23.49 14.24 -0.22
CA GLU A 109 23.79 12.86 0.18
C GLU A 109 22.52 12.00 0.18
N ALA A 110 21.40 12.55 0.65
CA ALA A 110 20.11 11.87 0.59
C ALA A 110 19.67 11.62 -0.85
N GLU A 111 19.84 12.59 -1.75
CA GLU A 111 19.51 12.44 -3.17
C GLU A 111 20.41 11.41 -3.87
N ALA A 112 21.72 11.47 -3.63
CA ALA A 112 22.67 10.50 -4.17
C ALA A 112 22.37 9.08 -3.68
N TYR A 113 22.07 8.92 -2.40
CA TYR A 113 21.68 7.64 -1.82
C TYR A 113 20.39 7.09 -2.44
N MET A 114 19.36 7.92 -2.65
CA MET A 114 18.13 7.49 -3.32
C MET A 114 18.38 7.04 -4.76
N GLU A 115 19.23 7.72 -5.53
CA GLU A 115 19.59 7.28 -6.87
C GLU A 115 20.36 5.96 -6.85
N GLN A 116 21.30 5.79 -5.91
CA GLN A 116 22.00 4.52 -5.73
C GLN A 116 21.03 3.38 -5.44
N ARG A 117 20.07 3.59 -4.52
CA ARG A 117 19.05 2.59 -4.19
C ARG A 117 18.16 2.29 -5.40
N ARG A 118 17.79 3.31 -6.19
CA ARG A 118 17.01 3.14 -7.43
C ARG A 118 17.68 2.17 -8.42
N GLN A 119 19.01 2.23 -8.55
CA GLN A 119 19.77 1.29 -9.39
C GLN A 119 19.73 -0.13 -8.83
N ILE A 120 19.85 -0.29 -7.51
CA ILE A 120 19.72 -1.61 -6.85
C ILE A 120 18.32 -2.20 -7.10
N PHE A 121 17.26 -1.39 -7.03
CA PHE A 121 15.92 -1.82 -7.39
C PHE A 121 15.84 -2.27 -8.85
N LEU A 122 16.43 -1.50 -9.77
CA LEU A 122 16.47 -1.82 -11.19
C LEU A 122 17.20 -3.15 -11.47
N ASP A 123 18.35 -3.37 -10.84
CA ASP A 123 19.14 -4.61 -10.95
C ASP A 123 18.37 -5.83 -10.44
N ASN A 124 17.49 -5.63 -9.47
CA ASN A 124 16.57 -6.64 -8.93
C ASN A 124 15.21 -6.66 -9.65
N ARG A 125 15.14 -6.08 -10.86
CA ARG A 125 13.97 -6.06 -11.76
C ARG A 125 12.78 -5.23 -11.26
N TYR A 126 12.99 -4.29 -10.34
CA TYR A 126 12.01 -3.31 -9.90
C TYR A 126 12.23 -1.96 -10.59
N LEU A 127 11.35 -1.63 -11.52
CA LEU A 127 11.44 -0.39 -12.30
C LEU A 127 10.89 0.80 -11.51
N ILE A 128 11.79 1.57 -10.90
CA ILE A 128 11.48 2.87 -10.30
C ILE A 128 12.00 3.97 -11.23
N ARG A 129 11.09 4.75 -11.83
CA ARG A 129 11.43 5.85 -12.74
C ARG A 129 12.26 6.94 -12.05
N LYS A 130 11.90 7.29 -10.82
CA LYS A 130 12.59 8.27 -9.98
C LYS A 130 12.31 7.96 -8.51
N LEU A 131 13.36 7.85 -7.70
CA LEU A 131 13.25 7.71 -6.25
C LEU A 131 13.68 9.05 -5.63
N ASN A 132 12.76 9.74 -4.97
CA ASN A 132 12.99 11.04 -4.34
C ASN A 132 12.04 11.26 -3.15
N GLN A 133 12.13 12.40 -2.48
CA GLN A 133 11.23 12.72 -1.36
C GLN A 133 9.76 12.70 -1.75
N ALA A 134 9.42 13.21 -2.94
CA ALA A 134 8.05 13.15 -3.44
C ALA A 134 7.57 11.70 -3.60
N TYR A 135 8.43 10.80 -4.07
CA TYR A 135 8.11 9.37 -4.13
C TYR A 135 7.68 8.83 -2.76
N PHE A 136 8.42 9.15 -1.69
CA PHE A 136 8.04 8.74 -0.34
C PHE A 136 6.77 9.44 0.19
N ALA A 137 6.49 10.67 -0.23
CA ALA A 137 5.26 11.38 0.12
C ALA A 137 4.00 10.81 -0.58
N PHE A 138 4.15 10.22 -1.77
CA PHE A 138 3.05 9.62 -2.53
C PHE A 138 2.89 8.11 -2.29
N TYR A 139 4.00 7.38 -2.21
CA TYR A 139 4.02 5.91 -2.12
C TYR A 139 4.36 5.39 -0.72
N GLY A 140 4.80 6.24 0.20
CA GLY A 140 5.08 5.85 1.59
C GLY A 140 3.83 5.51 2.42
N ALA A 141 2.64 5.87 1.94
CA ALA A 141 1.35 5.56 2.58
C ALA A 141 0.85 4.12 2.30
N TYR A 142 1.49 3.38 1.38
CA TYR A 142 1.10 2.00 1.01
C TYR A 142 1.68 0.92 1.95
N ALA A 143 1.90 1.24 3.22
CA ALA A 143 2.42 0.32 4.23
C ALA A 143 1.31 -0.60 4.77
N ASP A 144 0.74 -1.42 3.89
CA ASP A 144 -0.47 -2.18 4.18
C ASP A 144 -0.23 -3.53 4.91
N VAL A 145 0.93 -3.75 5.54
CA VAL A 145 1.27 -4.92 6.38
C VAL A 145 2.36 -4.53 7.41
N PRO A 146 2.46 -5.18 8.60
CA PRO A 146 3.41 -4.81 9.65
C PRO A 146 4.87 -4.85 9.14
N GLY A 147 5.65 -3.79 9.43
CA GLY A 147 7.07 -3.69 9.04
C GLY A 147 7.38 -2.80 7.83
N GLY A 148 6.45 -1.96 7.38
CA GLY A 148 6.69 -0.96 6.34
C GLY A 148 7.56 0.23 6.80
N ALA A 149 8.02 1.04 5.83
CA ALA A 149 8.91 2.22 5.96
C ALA A 149 8.47 3.31 6.95
N ALA A 150 7.23 3.27 7.43
CA ALA A 150 6.77 4.08 8.54
C ALA A 150 6.99 3.26 9.81
N GLY A 151 7.93 3.67 10.68
CA GLY A 151 8.12 3.02 11.99
C GLY A 151 6.76 2.78 12.66
N GLU A 152 6.56 1.56 13.19
CA GLU A 152 5.29 1.03 13.73
C GLU A 152 4.05 1.90 13.46
N ASP A 153 3.60 2.05 12.21
CA ASP A 153 2.36 2.77 11.93
C ASP A 153 1.19 1.85 12.34
N PRO A 154 0.50 2.12 13.47
CA PRO A 154 -0.55 1.23 13.97
C PRO A 154 -1.84 1.34 13.16
N VAL A 155 -1.95 2.31 12.23
CA VAL A 155 -3.20 2.66 11.57
C VAL A 155 -3.67 1.54 10.63
N GLY A 156 -2.82 1.07 9.72
CA GLY A 156 -3.13 -0.01 8.79
C GLY A 156 -3.56 -1.31 9.49
N PRO A 157 -2.78 -1.82 10.47
CA PRO A 157 -3.19 -2.95 11.30
C PRO A 157 -4.54 -2.76 12.02
N ALA A 158 -4.82 -1.55 12.52
CA ALA A 158 -6.10 -1.26 13.16
C ALA A 158 -7.26 -1.30 12.16
N VAL A 159 -7.11 -0.78 10.93
CA VAL A 159 -8.14 -0.87 9.89
C VAL A 159 -8.42 -2.34 9.53
N ARG A 160 -7.38 -3.16 9.39
CA ARG A 160 -7.51 -4.61 9.12
C ARG A 160 -8.21 -5.34 10.27
N THR A 161 -7.93 -4.95 11.50
CA THR A 161 -8.61 -5.48 12.70
C THR A 161 -10.09 -5.10 12.69
N LEU A 162 -10.42 -3.85 12.35
CA LEU A 162 -11.82 -3.43 12.20
C LEU A 162 -12.52 -4.24 11.10
N ARG A 163 -11.85 -4.51 9.98
CA ARG A 163 -12.41 -5.35 8.91
C ARG A 163 -12.67 -6.78 9.38
N SER A 164 -11.75 -7.40 10.11
CA SER A 164 -11.90 -8.78 10.58
C SER A 164 -13.00 -8.93 11.64
N GLN A 165 -13.25 -7.89 12.43
CA GLN A 165 -14.37 -7.82 13.39
C GLN A 165 -15.72 -7.52 12.72
N SER A 166 -15.76 -7.12 11.45
CA SER A 166 -16.98 -6.76 10.75
C SER A 166 -17.65 -7.96 10.08
N GLN A 167 -18.96 -8.12 10.28
CA GLN A 167 -19.75 -9.24 9.75
C GLN A 167 -19.78 -9.28 8.21
N SER A 168 -19.73 -8.11 7.57
CA SER A 168 -19.67 -7.98 6.12
C SER A 168 -18.77 -6.83 5.69
N LEU A 169 -18.42 -6.80 4.40
CA LEU A 169 -17.69 -5.67 3.81
C LEU A 169 -18.49 -4.38 3.92
N VAL A 170 -19.82 -4.45 3.77
CA VAL A 170 -20.72 -3.30 3.89
C VAL A 170 -20.69 -2.74 5.31
N ASP A 171 -20.72 -3.60 6.33
CA ASP A 171 -20.65 -3.17 7.73
C ASP A 171 -19.32 -2.48 8.04
N PHE A 172 -18.22 -3.05 7.54
CA PHE A 172 -16.89 -2.45 7.65
C PHE A 172 -16.83 -1.06 7.01
N VAL A 173 -17.17 -0.95 5.73
CA VAL A 173 -17.09 0.31 4.96
C VAL A 173 -18.02 1.36 5.56
N ASN A 174 -19.24 0.98 5.94
CA ASN A 174 -20.18 1.91 6.57
C ASN A 174 -19.64 2.41 7.90
N ARG A 175 -19.13 1.53 8.76
CA ARG A 175 -18.59 1.90 10.08
C ARG A 175 -17.38 2.82 9.96
N ILE A 176 -16.38 2.46 9.16
CA ILE A 176 -15.13 3.24 9.05
C ILE A 176 -15.34 4.59 8.34
N SER A 177 -16.31 4.67 7.41
CA SER A 177 -16.57 5.91 6.66
C SER A 177 -16.96 7.10 7.56
N TRP A 178 -17.52 6.82 8.75
CA TRP A 178 -17.90 7.83 9.75
C TRP A 178 -16.81 8.12 10.78
N MET A 179 -15.58 7.65 10.60
CA MET A 179 -14.46 7.99 11.47
C MET A 179 -13.71 9.20 10.92
N TRP A 180 -13.48 10.20 11.77
CA TRP A 180 -12.79 11.46 11.45
C TRP A 180 -11.54 11.68 12.29
N LYS A 181 -11.17 10.70 13.14
CA LYS A 181 -9.96 10.69 13.95
C LYS A 181 -9.46 9.26 14.14
N PHE A 182 -8.15 9.08 14.25
CA PHE A 182 -7.55 7.77 14.47
C PHE A 182 -7.98 7.14 15.80
N GLU A 183 -8.19 7.93 16.84
CA GLU A 183 -8.63 7.43 18.15
C GLU A 183 -10.01 6.76 18.10
N GLN A 184 -10.87 7.12 17.14
CA GLN A 184 -12.15 6.44 16.94
C GLN A 184 -11.95 5.02 16.42
N LEU A 185 -10.96 4.83 15.54
CA LEU A 185 -10.58 3.51 15.06
C LEU A 185 -9.96 2.68 16.19
N GLN A 186 -9.07 3.25 16.98
CA GLN A 186 -8.46 2.57 18.13
C GLN A 186 -9.53 2.05 19.11
N ARG A 187 -10.47 2.92 19.53
CA ARG A 187 -11.59 2.52 20.41
C ARG A 187 -12.48 1.45 19.77
N ALA A 188 -12.69 1.54 18.46
CA ALA A 188 -13.55 0.63 17.73
C ALA A 188 -12.98 -0.80 17.65
N VAL A 189 -11.65 -0.96 17.68
CA VAL A 189 -10.98 -2.27 17.64
C VAL A 189 -10.69 -2.87 19.01
N GLU A 190 -10.61 -2.03 20.05
CA GLU A 190 -10.48 -2.46 21.46
C GLU A 190 -11.77 -3.04 22.05
N GLN A 191 -12.92 -2.69 21.47
CA GLN A 191 -14.24 -3.16 21.89
C GLN A 191 -14.74 -4.24 20.91
N PRO A 192 -14.59 -5.54 21.24
CA PRO A 192 -15.06 -6.63 20.40
C PRO A 192 -16.60 -6.70 20.31
#